data_AF-A0A2S6NLG4-F1
#
_entry.id   AF-A0A2S6NLG4-F1
#
_cell.length_a   1.000
_cell.length_b   1.000
_cell.length_c   1.000
_cell.angle_alpha   90.00
_cell.angle_beta   90.00
_cell.angle_gamma   90.00
#
_symmetry.space_group_name_H-M   'P 1'
#
loop_
_entity.id
_entity.type
_entity.pdbx_description
1 polymer ?
#
loop_
_entity_poly.entity_id
_entity_poly.type
_entity_poly.pdbx_seq_one_letter_code
_entity_poly.pdbx_strand_id
1 'polypeptide(L)'
;MRPVVRQLRQPAGRRRHRVLRDGDGARVTRQLTKHQHHAGSGHAPSQRQLRVAEEIRHVLAGLFTRNEFRDPDLAAAQITVTEVRISPDLKHATAFVSRLGRSDVDALLPALHRAAPYLRGQVAKALQLRAAPDITFQPDHALDYAMKIDELMHRPEIARDLEQKD
;
A
#
# COMPACT_ATOMS: atom_id res chain seq x y z
N MET A 1 3.93 -60.18 33.46
CA MET A 1 5.24 -60.68 32.98
C MET A 1 5.00 -61.93 32.14
N ARG A 2 4.97 -61.77 30.81
CA ARG A 2 5.02 -62.85 29.80
C ARG A 2 5.97 -62.35 28.69
N PRO A 3 7.02 -63.12 28.32
CA PRO A 3 8.08 -62.72 27.40
C PRO A 3 7.79 -63.21 25.97
N VAL A 4 8.51 -62.67 24.97
CA VAL A 4 8.98 -63.28 23.69
C VAL A 4 9.71 -62.14 22.93
N VAL A 5 11.05 -62.02 22.96
CA VAL A 5 12.08 -62.76 22.16
C VAL A 5 11.85 -62.50 20.66
N ARG A 6 12.59 -61.66 19.92
CA ARG A 6 14.05 -61.59 19.61
C ARG A 6 14.12 -61.48 18.07
N GLN A 7 15.25 -60.96 17.59
CA GLN A 7 15.84 -61.11 16.25
C GLN A 7 15.52 -59.98 15.26
N LEU A 8 16.43 -59.50 14.39
CA LEU A 8 17.89 -59.58 14.24
C LEU A 8 18.23 -58.63 13.06
N ARG A 9 19.29 -57.82 13.21
CA ARG A 9 20.32 -57.43 12.21
C ARG A 9 20.00 -56.90 10.78
N GLN A 10 20.57 -55.70 10.52
CA GLN A 10 21.37 -55.23 9.34
C GLN A 10 20.66 -54.75 8.03
N PRO A 11 21.33 -54.02 7.09
CA PRO A 11 22.04 -52.72 7.19
C PRO A 11 21.81 -51.75 5.97
N ALA A 12 22.42 -50.55 6.05
CA ALA A 12 23.00 -49.69 4.99
C ALA A 12 22.23 -49.32 3.69
N GLY A 13 22.05 -48.01 3.47
CA GLY A 13 21.63 -47.43 2.17
C GLY A 13 21.99 -45.94 2.04
N ARG A 14 23.26 -45.66 1.75
CA ARG A 14 23.86 -44.33 1.57
C ARG A 14 23.50 -43.79 0.17
N ARG A 15 22.66 -42.74 0.06
CA ARG A 15 22.45 -42.04 -1.23
C ARG A 15 23.27 -40.75 -1.27
N ARG A 16 24.28 -40.75 -2.14
CA ARG A 16 25.15 -39.62 -2.48
C ARG A 16 24.41 -38.73 -3.49
N HIS A 17 24.20 -37.46 -3.19
CA HIS A 17 23.88 -36.47 -4.22
C HIS A 17 25.18 -36.01 -4.88
N ARG A 18 25.27 -36.27 -6.18
CA ARG A 18 26.36 -35.87 -7.07
C ARG A 18 26.19 -34.40 -7.42
N VAL A 19 27.17 -33.59 -7.07
CA VAL A 19 27.35 -32.20 -7.53
C VAL A 19 27.87 -32.24 -8.97
N LEU A 20 27.28 -31.45 -9.86
CA LEU A 20 27.84 -31.14 -11.19
C LEU A 20 28.20 -29.65 -11.20
N ARG A 21 29.45 -29.37 -11.58
CA ARG A 21 30.04 -28.02 -11.70
C ARG A 21 29.83 -27.45 -13.10
N ASP A 22 29.48 -26.17 -13.08
CA ASP A 22 29.63 -25.03 -14.00
C ASP A 22 30.23 -25.20 -15.39
N GLY A 23 29.57 -24.52 -16.34
CA GLY A 23 30.10 -24.03 -17.61
C GLY A 23 29.21 -22.89 -18.14
N ASP A 24 29.80 -21.72 -18.32
CA ASP A 24 29.35 -20.57 -19.14
C ASP A 24 28.14 -19.71 -18.69
N GLY A 25 28.48 -18.60 -18.02
CA GLY A 25 28.53 -17.30 -18.70
C GLY A 25 27.20 -16.64 -19.11
N ALA A 26 26.77 -15.68 -18.29
CA ALA A 26 25.83 -14.59 -18.58
C ALA A 26 24.34 -14.97 -18.77
N ARG A 27 23.59 -14.89 -17.67
CA ARG A 27 22.17 -14.53 -17.71
C ARG A 27 21.97 -13.22 -16.94
N VAL A 28 21.77 -12.14 -17.68
CA VAL A 28 21.27 -10.87 -17.14
C VAL A 28 19.80 -11.10 -16.78
N THR A 29 19.55 -11.45 -15.52
CA THR A 29 18.18 -11.48 -14.99
C THR A 29 17.72 -10.04 -14.81
N ARG A 30 17.02 -9.50 -15.80
CA ARG A 30 16.25 -8.25 -15.66
C ARG A 30 15.20 -8.52 -14.57
N GLN A 31 15.52 -8.17 -13.33
CA GLN A 31 14.57 -8.13 -12.23
C GLN A 31 13.55 -7.04 -12.55
N LEU A 32 12.48 -7.46 -13.22
CA LEU A 32 11.22 -6.73 -13.23
C LEU A 32 10.78 -6.67 -11.76
N THR A 33 10.99 -5.52 -11.12
CA THR A 33 10.30 -5.17 -9.89
C THR A 33 8.82 -5.19 -10.20
N LYS A 34 8.18 -6.34 -9.96
CA LYS A 34 6.73 -6.43 -9.85
C LYS A 34 6.35 -5.49 -8.71
N HIS A 35 6.03 -4.25 -9.04
CA HIS A 35 5.14 -3.44 -8.24
C HIS A 35 3.81 -4.18 -8.22
N GLN A 36 3.71 -5.14 -7.30
CA GLN A 36 2.47 -5.84 -7.04
C GLN A 36 1.53 -4.80 -6.43
N HIS A 37 0.69 -4.22 -7.29
CA HIS A 37 -0.56 -3.63 -6.85
C HIS A 37 -1.31 -4.76 -6.15
N HIS A 38 -1.29 -4.75 -4.82
CA HIS A 38 -2.09 -5.64 -3.99
C HIS A 38 -3.57 -5.27 -4.18
N ALA A 39 -4.15 -5.68 -5.32
CA ALA A 39 -5.59 -5.82 -5.45
C ALA A 39 -5.99 -6.99 -4.55
N GLY A 40 -6.57 -6.66 -3.39
CA GLY A 40 -7.04 -7.63 -2.42
C GLY A 40 -8.03 -8.62 -3.04
N SER A 41 -8.02 -9.85 -2.53
CA SER A 41 -9.01 -10.90 -2.76
C SER A 41 -10.42 -10.34 -2.90
N GLY A 42 -11.15 -10.72 -3.96
CA GLY A 42 -12.43 -10.16 -4.40
C GLY A 42 -13.64 -10.36 -3.49
N HIS A 43 -13.52 -10.00 -2.21
CA HIS A 43 -14.64 -9.80 -1.30
C HIS A 43 -14.70 -8.32 -0.90
N ALA A 44 -15.92 -7.79 -0.82
CA ALA A 44 -16.15 -6.45 -0.32
C ALA A 44 -15.57 -6.31 1.10
N PRO A 45 -15.03 -5.13 1.46
CA PRO A 45 -14.50 -4.90 2.79
C PRO A 45 -15.58 -5.10 3.85
N SER A 46 -15.21 -5.75 4.95
CA SER A 46 -16.12 -5.94 6.07
C SER A 46 -16.48 -4.60 6.74
N GLN A 47 -17.63 -4.52 7.42
CA GLN A 47 -18.00 -3.33 8.19
C GLN A 47 -16.94 -2.93 9.22
N ARG A 48 -16.25 -3.92 9.81
CA ARG A 48 -15.13 -3.66 10.73
C ARG A 48 -13.96 -2.98 10.02
N GLN A 49 -13.61 -3.41 8.81
CA GLN A 49 -12.57 -2.76 8.02
C GLN A 49 -12.96 -1.33 7.68
N LEU A 50 -14.18 -1.11 7.20
CA LEU A 50 -14.67 0.24 6.85
C LEU A 50 -14.65 1.17 8.06
N ARG A 51 -15.13 0.70 9.22
CA ARG A 51 -15.10 1.48 10.46
C ARG A 51 -13.67 1.85 10.85
N VAL A 52 -12.76 0.89 10.89
CA VAL A 52 -11.37 1.16 11.30
C VAL A 52 -10.66 2.06 10.30
N ALA A 53 -10.90 1.88 9.00
CA ALA A 53 -10.36 2.74 7.96
C ALA A 53 -10.80 4.19 8.14
N GLU A 54 -12.09 4.44 8.38
CA GLU A 54 -12.60 5.80 8.60
C GLU A 54 -12.05 6.46 9.86
N GLU A 55 -11.93 5.72 10.97
CA GLU A 55 -11.32 6.24 12.20
C GLU A 55 -9.85 6.66 11.95
N ILE A 56 -9.09 5.83 11.24
CA ILE A 56 -7.70 6.15 10.88
C ILE A 56 -7.66 7.37 9.96
N ARG A 57 -8.53 7.42 8.94
CA ARG A 57 -8.62 8.54 8.00
C ARG A 57 -8.91 9.85 8.75
N HIS A 58 -9.85 9.83 9.69
CA HIS A 58 -10.21 11.00 10.49
C HIS A 58 -9.03 11.50 11.33
N VAL A 59 -8.32 10.60 12.00
CA VAL A 59 -7.12 10.95 12.77
C VAL A 59 -6.04 11.54 11.88
N LEU A 60 -5.73 10.89 10.75
CA LEU A 60 -4.72 11.38 9.81
C LEU A 60 -5.09 12.75 9.25
N ALA A 61 -6.34 12.94 8.81
CA ALA A 61 -6.83 14.23 8.34
C ALA A 61 -6.67 15.33 9.39
N GLY A 62 -6.99 15.05 10.66
CA GLY A 62 -6.78 15.99 11.75
C GLY A 62 -5.30 16.32 12.02
N LEU A 63 -4.40 15.35 11.88
CA LEU A 63 -2.95 15.57 12.00
C LEU A 63 -2.42 16.43 10.85
N PHE A 64 -2.83 16.16 9.62
CA PHE A 64 -2.42 16.97 8.45
C PHE A 64 -2.98 18.39 8.51
N THR A 65 -4.22 18.56 8.97
CA THR A 65 -4.86 19.89 9.12
C THR A 65 -4.11 20.77 10.12
N ARG A 66 -3.63 20.21 11.23
CA ARG A 66 -2.82 20.95 12.21
C ARG A 66 -1.45 21.38 11.67
N ASN A 67 -0.92 20.64 10.70
CA ASN A 67 0.33 20.94 10.00
C ASN A 67 1.56 21.13 10.91
N GLU A 68 1.60 20.42 12.04
CA GLU A 68 2.70 20.48 13.02
C GLU A 68 3.83 19.47 12.70
N PHE A 69 4.30 19.47 11.45
CA PHE A 69 5.37 18.57 11.01
C PHE A 69 6.74 19.22 11.17
N ARG A 70 7.73 18.42 11.62
CA ARG A 70 9.14 18.85 11.64
C ARG A 70 9.81 18.75 10.28
N ASP A 71 9.29 17.90 9.40
CA ASP A 71 9.80 17.73 8.05
C ASP A 71 9.40 18.95 7.21
N PRO A 72 10.36 19.70 6.63
CA PRO A 72 10.07 20.94 5.91
C PRO A 72 9.19 20.70 4.66
N ASP A 73 9.32 19.55 4.01
CA ASP A 73 8.53 19.20 2.82
C ASP A 73 7.05 19.06 3.20
N LEU A 74 6.77 18.50 4.38
CA LEU A 74 5.41 18.34 4.91
C LEU A 74 4.88 19.64 5.52
N ALA A 75 5.71 20.39 6.25
CA ALA A 75 5.31 21.64 6.89
C ALA A 75 4.87 22.71 5.88
N ALA A 76 5.43 22.70 4.66
CA ALA A 76 5.04 23.60 3.58
C ALA A 76 3.87 23.07 2.72
N ALA A 77 3.37 21.86 2.99
CA ALA A 77 2.39 21.19 2.15
C ALA A 77 1.02 21.10 2.82
N GLN A 78 -0.02 21.49 2.09
CA GLN A 78 -1.41 21.21 2.46
C GLN A 78 -1.82 19.86 1.90
N ILE A 79 -1.89 18.85 2.78
CA ILE A 79 -2.16 17.47 2.41
C ILE A 79 -3.57 17.08 2.85
N THR A 80 -4.32 16.46 1.95
CA THR A 80 -5.65 15.91 2.20
C THR A 80 -5.60 14.40 2.15
N VAL A 81 -6.26 13.71 3.09
CA VAL A 81 -6.45 12.26 3.06
C VAL A 81 -7.82 11.97 2.48
N THR A 82 -7.86 11.44 1.27
CA THR A 82 -9.11 11.21 0.52
C THR A 82 -9.76 9.89 0.91
N GLU A 83 -8.96 8.83 1.05
CA GLU A 83 -9.42 7.50 1.42
C GLU A 83 -8.38 6.78 2.28
N VAL A 84 -8.81 5.85 3.13
CA VAL A 84 -7.93 4.84 3.72
C VAL A 84 -8.48 3.46 3.39
N ARG A 85 -7.63 2.56 2.90
CA ARG A 85 -7.95 1.13 2.71
C ARG A 85 -7.17 0.30 3.71
N ILE A 86 -7.82 -0.69 4.30
CA ILE A 86 -7.19 -1.54 5.31
C ILE A 86 -7.29 -3.03 4.94
N SER A 87 -6.20 -3.76 5.15
CA SER A 87 -6.12 -5.19 4.91
C SER A 87 -7.13 -5.96 5.79
N PRO A 88 -7.60 -7.15 5.37
CA PRO A 88 -8.55 -7.95 6.17
C PRO A 88 -8.07 -8.32 7.58
N ASP A 89 -6.77 -8.46 7.76
CA ASP A 89 -6.14 -8.73 9.06
C ASP A 89 -5.89 -7.47 9.91
N LEU A 90 -6.26 -6.29 9.40
CA LEU A 90 -6.06 -4.97 9.98
C LEU A 90 -4.61 -4.59 10.30
N LYS A 91 -3.64 -5.23 9.66
CA LYS A 91 -2.21 -4.95 9.91
C LYS A 91 -1.62 -3.91 8.98
N HIS A 92 -2.22 -3.70 7.81
CA HIS A 92 -1.72 -2.75 6.81
C HIS A 92 -2.83 -1.79 6.40
N ALA A 93 -2.52 -0.50 6.40
CA ALA A 93 -3.41 0.56 5.96
C ALA A 93 -2.72 1.36 4.85
N THR A 94 -3.40 1.54 3.73
CA THR A 94 -2.97 2.41 2.64
C THR A 94 -3.80 3.69 2.69
N ALA A 95 -3.16 4.82 2.96
CA ALA A 95 -3.78 6.14 2.93
C ALA A 95 -3.59 6.77 1.54
N PHE A 96 -4.68 7.11 0.89
CA PHE A 96 -4.70 7.87 -0.36
C PHE A 96 -4.67 9.36 -0.03
N VAL A 97 -3.73 10.06 -0.64
CA VAL A 97 -3.45 11.46 -0.32
C VAL A 97 -3.37 12.32 -1.57
N SER A 98 -3.86 13.54 -1.46
CA SER A 98 -3.74 14.58 -2.49
C SER A 98 -3.16 15.86 -1.89
N ARG A 99 -2.61 16.72 -2.75
CA ARG A 99 -2.13 18.04 -2.34
C ARG A 99 -3.14 19.10 -2.76
N LEU A 100 -3.54 19.95 -1.82
CA LEU A 100 -4.52 20.98 -2.13
C LEU A 100 -3.93 22.00 -3.12
N GLY A 101 -4.65 22.22 -4.22
CA GLY A 101 -4.29 23.21 -5.25
C GLY A 101 -3.05 22.86 -6.09
N ARG A 102 -2.55 21.63 -6.01
CA ARG A 102 -1.38 21.17 -6.80
C ARG A 102 -1.48 19.70 -7.15
N SER A 103 -1.00 19.34 -8.34
CA SER A 103 -0.98 17.96 -8.86
C SER A 103 0.33 17.21 -8.59
N ASP A 104 1.26 17.79 -7.80
CA ASP A 104 2.61 17.25 -7.57
C ASP A 104 2.73 16.38 -6.30
N VAL A 105 1.66 15.67 -5.92
CA VAL A 105 1.62 14.91 -4.66
C VAL A 105 2.67 13.80 -4.58
N ASP A 106 3.10 13.22 -5.71
CA ASP A 106 4.17 12.20 -5.76
C ASP A 106 5.47 12.68 -5.14
N ALA A 107 5.79 13.98 -5.28
CA ALA A 107 7.00 14.58 -4.72
C ALA A 107 7.01 14.55 -3.18
N LEU A 108 5.85 14.44 -2.54
CA LEU A 108 5.71 14.37 -1.08
C LEU A 108 5.77 12.95 -0.52
N LEU A 109 5.65 11.91 -1.36
CA LEU A 109 5.68 10.51 -0.90
C LEU A 109 6.94 10.16 -0.09
N PRO A 110 8.16 10.59 -0.47
CA PRO A 110 9.35 10.33 0.35
C PRO A 110 9.24 10.94 1.74
N ALA A 111 8.72 12.17 1.87
CA ALA A 111 8.54 12.84 3.14
C ALA A 111 7.46 12.17 4.00
N LEU A 112 6.34 11.76 3.38
CA LEU A 112 5.29 10.99 4.02
C LEU A 112 5.80 9.64 4.55
N HIS A 113 6.64 8.93 3.78
CA HIS A 113 7.26 7.69 4.23
C HIS A 113 8.17 7.90 5.44
N ARG A 114 8.95 9.00 5.48
CA ARG A 114 9.73 9.37 6.67
C ARG A 114 8.85 9.64 7.89
N ALA A 115 7.70 10.28 7.69
CA ALA A 115 6.75 10.60 8.75
C ALA A 115 5.85 9.42 9.17
N ALA A 116 5.81 8.32 8.40
CA ALA A 116 4.92 7.19 8.64
C ALA A 116 5.00 6.60 10.07
N PRO A 117 6.19 6.39 10.68
CA PRO A 117 6.28 5.88 12.06
C PRO A 117 5.68 6.85 13.09
N TYR A 118 5.88 8.16 12.90
CA TYR A 118 5.30 9.19 13.76
C TYR A 118 3.77 9.18 13.64
N LEU A 119 3.25 9.20 12.41
CA LEU A 119 1.81 9.18 12.14
C LEU A 119 1.16 7.91 12.69
N ARG A 120 1.79 6.75 12.50
CA ARG A 120 1.35 5.48 13.10
C ARG A 120 1.27 5.56 14.63
N GLY A 121 2.27 6.19 15.27
CA GLY A 121 2.27 6.41 16.72
C GLY A 121 1.13 7.33 17.18
N GLN A 122 0.82 8.38 16.42
CA GLN A 122 -0.32 9.27 16.72
C GLN A 122 -1.66 8.55 16.56
N VAL A 123 -1.82 7.75 15.50
CA VAL A 123 -3.01 6.92 15.28
C VAL A 123 -3.20 5.92 16.42
N ALA A 124 -2.14 5.24 16.86
CA ALA A 124 -2.22 4.29 17.97
C ALA A 124 -2.71 4.98 19.27
N LYS A 125 -2.20 6.18 19.56
CA LYS A 125 -2.61 6.97 20.73
C LYS A 125 -4.05 7.44 20.63
N ALA A 126 -4.43 8.04 19.50
CA ALA A 126 -5.76 8.61 19.29
C ALA A 126 -6.86 7.56 19.35
N LEU A 127 -6.62 6.38 18.77
CA LEU A 127 -7.58 5.28 18.73
C LEU A 127 -7.41 4.26 19.87
N GLN A 128 -6.51 4.52 20.83
CA GLN A 128 -6.20 3.64 21.96
C GLN A 128 -5.88 2.19 21.54
N LEU A 129 -5.17 2.03 20.42
CA LEU A 129 -4.83 0.72 19.87
C LEU A 129 -3.58 0.16 20.57
N ARG A 130 -3.59 -1.14 20.87
CA ARG A 130 -2.37 -1.85 21.30
C ARG A 130 -1.27 -1.76 20.23
N ALA A 131 -1.66 -1.87 18.96
CA ALA A 131 -0.78 -1.68 17.81
C ALA A 131 -1.61 -1.12 16.65
N ALA A 132 -1.19 0.03 16.12
CA ALA A 132 -1.74 0.55 14.88
C ALA A 132 -1.20 -0.23 13.67
N PRO A 133 -1.99 -0.34 12.58
CA PRO A 133 -1.52 -0.89 11.32
C PRO A 133 -0.30 -0.12 10.79
N ASP A 134 0.52 -0.79 9.98
CA ASP A 134 1.56 -0.13 9.21
C ASP A 134 0.89 0.73 8.12
N ILE A 135 1.20 2.02 8.12
CA ILE A 135 0.61 3.00 7.23
C ILE A 135 1.53 3.20 6.03
N THR A 136 1.00 3.00 4.83
CA THR A 136 1.63 3.37 3.56
C THR A 136 0.83 4.46 2.89
N PHE A 137 1.48 5.22 2.00
CA PHE A 137 0.85 6.34 1.31
C PHE A 137 0.80 6.08 -0.19
N GLN A 138 -0.31 6.44 -0.82
CA GLN A 138 -0.49 6.43 -2.26
C GLN A 138 -1.05 7.78 -2.72
N PRO A 139 -0.59 8.30 -3.87
CA PRO A 139 -1.13 9.52 -4.42
C PRO A 139 -2.56 9.28 -4.93
N ASP A 140 -3.42 10.27 -4.73
CA ASP A 140 -4.75 10.32 -5.31
C ASP A 140 -4.80 11.39 -6.40
N HIS A 141 -4.92 10.93 -7.64
CA HIS A 141 -5.03 11.77 -8.84
C HIS A 141 -6.47 11.86 -9.38
N ALA A 142 -7.47 11.36 -8.64
CA ALA A 142 -8.84 11.33 -9.14
C ALA A 142 -9.34 12.73 -9.50
N LEU A 143 -9.01 13.74 -8.68
CA LEU A 143 -9.38 15.13 -8.94
C LEU A 143 -8.63 15.71 -10.15
N ASP A 144 -7.31 15.50 -10.24
CA ASP A 144 -6.49 15.96 -11.37
C ASP A 144 -7.02 15.40 -12.69
N TYR A 145 -7.38 14.11 -12.68
CA TYR A 145 -7.94 13.43 -13.84
C TYR A 145 -9.33 13.97 -14.20
N ALA A 146 -10.19 14.22 -13.22
CA ALA A 146 -11.51 14.81 -13.44
C ALA A 146 -11.39 16.21 -14.07
N MET A 147 -10.50 17.06 -13.56
CA MET A 147 -10.24 18.39 -14.12
C MET A 147 -9.74 18.31 -15.57
N LYS A 148 -8.85 17.35 -15.86
CA LYS A 148 -8.35 17.14 -17.22
C LYS A 148 -9.46 16.68 -18.18
N ILE A 149 -10.36 15.81 -17.75
CA ILE A 149 -11.52 15.42 -18.55
C ILE A 149 -12.41 16.62 -18.81
N ASP A 150 -12.72 17.40 -17.77
CA ASP A 150 -13.58 18.57 -17.89
C ASP A 150 -13.02 19.59 -18.89
N GLU A 151 -11.71 19.87 -18.84
CA GLU A 151 -11.03 20.73 -19.81
C GLU A 151 -11.16 20.18 -21.24
N LEU A 152 -10.98 18.87 -21.44
CA LEU A 152 -11.11 18.23 -22.75
C LEU A 152 -12.56 18.32 -23.27
N MET A 153 -13.56 18.11 -22.42
CA MET A 153 -14.98 18.17 -22.81
C MET A 153 -15.40 19.57 -23.27
N HIS A 154 -14.80 20.62 -22.71
CA HIS A 154 -15.07 22.01 -23.10
C HIS A 154 -14.32 22.47 -24.35
N ARG A 155 -13.49 21.62 -24.98
CA ARG A 155 -12.80 21.99 -26.22
C ARG A 155 -13.82 22.14 -27.35
N PRO A 156 -13.74 23.21 -28.17
CA PRO A 156 -14.72 23.48 -29.23
C PRO A 156 -14.85 22.34 -30.26
N GLU A 157 -13.81 21.54 -30.42
CA GLU A 157 -13.77 20.37 -31.30
C GLU A 157 -14.61 19.21 -30.75
N ILE A 158 -14.56 18.98 -29.44
CA ILE A 158 -15.25 17.87 -28.76
C ILE A 158 -16.71 18.26 -28.44
N ALA A 159 -16.94 19.49 -28.00
CA ALA A 159 -18.28 20.00 -27.67
C ALA A 159 -19.24 19.90 -28.86
N ARG A 160 -18.76 20.20 -30.09
CA ARG A 160 -19.57 20.09 -31.32
C ARG A 160 -20.01 18.67 -31.65
N ASP A 161 -19.22 17.66 -31.29
CA ASP A 161 -19.55 16.24 -31.52
C ASP A 161 -20.53 15.69 -30.47
N LEU A 162 -20.59 16.33 -29.29
CA LEU A 162 -21.59 16.00 -28.26
C LEU A 162 -22.96 16.60 -28.58
N GLU A 163 -23.01 17.75 -29.25
CA GLU A 163 -24.26 18.44 -29.64
C GLU A 163 -24.94 17.85 -30.90
N GLN A 164 -24.20 17.14 -31.75
CA GLN A 164 -24.72 16.58 -33.02
C GLN A 164 -25.42 15.21 -32.87
N LYS A 165 -25.60 14.74 -31.63
CA LYS A 165 -26.10 13.40 -31.35
C LYS A 165 -27.51 13.45 -30.73
N ASP A 166 -28.44 14.07 -31.44
CA ASP A 166 -29.90 13.98 -31.24
C ASP A 166 -30.63 13.99 -32.60
#